data_AF-A0A0J0Y8N8-F1
#
_entry.id   AF-A0A0J0Y8N8-F1
#
_cell.length_a   1.000
_cell.length_b   1.000
_cell.length_c   1.000
_cell.angle_alpha   90.00
_cell.angle_beta   90.00
_cell.angle_gamma   90.00
#
_symmetry.space_group_name_H-M   'P 1'
#
loop_
_entity.id
_entity.type
_entity.pdbx_description
1 polymer ?
#
loop_
_entity_poly.entity_id
_entity_poly.type
_entity_poly.pdbx_seq_one_letter_code
_entity_poly.pdbx_strand_id
1 'polypeptide(L)'
;MKKISVILLLMSMGFAVFAQENDCDDPNKISCCQAANKAIIAVPPLAELKCKDQKADLYKIFPKIPIYKGFLFNEIRQCSENSKSGAMLEFQYCIAKTRLHMTITICDFNDPFYKTDVGQSQLNLYQTMFLAGVSPILRTYPSKNKVFDKSYIAMPEKGKYVNFEGLYKNRYYVHLVIDGDRFKLATEVDAFLEDYIKAFDF
;
A
#
# COMPACT_ATOMS: atom_id res chain seq x y z
N MET A 1 54.92 23.34 42.41
CA MET A 1 53.80 22.40 42.63
C MET A 1 52.63 22.81 41.74
N LYS A 2 52.06 21.83 41.00
CA LYS A 2 50.83 21.83 40.16
C LYS A 2 50.72 22.95 39.10
N LYS A 3 51.20 22.79 37.85
CA LYS A 3 50.60 22.06 36.70
C LYS A 3 49.08 22.26 36.57
N ILE A 4 48.65 22.98 35.53
CA ILE A 4 47.78 22.51 34.43
C ILE A 4 47.97 23.49 33.26
N SER A 5 48.73 23.04 32.26
CA SER A 5 48.46 23.38 30.87
C SER A 5 47.36 22.42 30.39
N VAL A 6 46.50 22.81 29.43
CA VAL A 6 46.08 21.99 28.27
C VAL A 6 45.01 22.74 27.44
N ILE A 7 45.46 23.17 26.26
CA ILE A 7 44.90 22.92 24.92
C ILE A 7 43.52 23.52 24.55
N LEU A 8 43.64 24.46 23.62
CA LEU A 8 42.70 24.87 22.57
C LEU A 8 42.14 23.65 21.80
N LEU A 9 40.81 23.48 21.72
CA LEU A 9 40.22 22.73 20.61
C LEU A 9 38.81 23.26 20.28
N LEU A 10 38.66 23.67 19.02
CA LEU A 10 37.39 23.90 18.37
C LEU A 10 36.45 22.71 18.59
N MET A 11 35.26 22.98 19.10
CA MET A 11 34.06 22.24 18.70
C MET A 11 32.99 23.28 18.42
N SER A 12 33.12 23.89 17.24
CA SER A 12 31.97 24.11 16.38
C SER A 12 31.12 22.85 16.44
N MET A 13 30.04 22.89 17.22
CA MET A 13 28.91 21.99 17.03
C MET A 13 28.35 22.36 15.66
N GLY A 14 29.02 21.83 14.63
CA GLY A 14 28.39 21.53 13.37
C GLY A 14 27.23 20.65 13.76
N PHE A 15 26.03 21.23 13.71
CA PHE A 15 24.87 20.47 13.32
C PHE A 15 25.28 19.83 12.00
N ALA A 16 25.79 18.60 12.07
CA ALA A 16 25.58 17.66 11.00
C ALA A 16 24.07 17.50 10.94
N VAL A 17 23.41 18.45 10.27
CA VAL A 17 22.29 18.12 9.43
C VAL A 17 22.89 17.06 8.53
N PHE A 18 22.77 15.80 8.93
CA PHE A 18 22.81 14.72 7.97
C PHE A 18 21.74 15.14 6.98
N ALA A 19 22.17 15.73 5.86
CA ALA A 19 21.34 15.83 4.69
C ALA A 19 20.96 14.37 4.43
N GLN A 20 19.77 13.98 4.89
CA GLN A 20 19.16 12.76 4.44
C GLN A 20 19.16 12.91 2.94
N GLU A 21 19.99 12.10 2.29
CA GLU A 21 20.07 12.00 0.85
C GLU A 21 18.62 11.87 0.37
N ASN A 22 18.14 12.91 -0.29
CA ASN A 22 16.77 12.98 -0.71
C ASN A 22 16.69 12.05 -1.92
N ASP A 23 16.10 10.86 -1.77
CA ASP A 23 15.87 9.94 -2.88
C ASP A 23 15.30 10.70 -4.10
N CYS A 24 14.47 11.70 -3.83
CA CYS A 24 13.78 12.57 -4.78
C CYS A 24 14.59 13.52 -5.65
N ASP A 25 15.89 13.70 -5.41
CA ASP A 25 16.67 14.69 -6.14
C ASP A 25 17.10 14.20 -7.54
N ASP A 26 16.89 12.90 -7.84
CA ASP A 26 17.14 12.30 -9.16
C ASP A 26 15.94 12.48 -10.12
N PRO A 27 16.05 13.34 -11.14
CA PRO A 27 14.97 13.62 -12.10
C PRO A 27 14.74 12.48 -13.12
N ASN A 28 15.66 11.50 -13.22
CA ASN A 28 15.52 10.37 -14.14
C ASN A 28 14.69 9.22 -13.55
N LYS A 29 14.27 9.35 -12.29
CA LYS A 29 13.43 8.37 -11.59
C LYS A 29 12.00 8.91 -11.47
N ILE A 30 11.05 8.01 -11.23
CA ILE A 30 9.64 8.33 -11.01
C ILE A 30 9.50 9.47 -10.00
N SER A 31 8.56 10.38 -10.23
CA SER A 31 8.30 11.51 -9.33
C SER A 31 8.05 11.03 -7.90
N CYS A 32 8.62 11.73 -6.93
CA CYS A 32 8.37 11.47 -5.52
C CYS A 32 6.93 11.75 -5.10
N CYS A 33 6.62 11.34 -3.86
CA CYS A 33 5.34 11.53 -3.20
C CYS A 33 4.77 12.95 -3.37
N GLN A 34 3.79 13.10 -4.28
CA GLN A 34 3.15 14.39 -4.59
C GLN A 34 2.27 14.88 -3.44
N ALA A 35 1.70 13.94 -2.68
CA ALA A 35 0.93 14.23 -1.48
C ALA A 35 1.69 15.17 -0.51
N ALA A 36 3.01 15.00 -0.36
CA ALA A 36 3.81 15.78 0.56
C ALA A 36 3.84 17.29 0.28
N ASN A 37 3.48 17.71 -0.94
CA ASN A 37 3.42 19.11 -1.35
C ASN A 37 2.02 19.74 -1.15
N LYS A 38 1.02 18.94 -0.74
CA LYS A 38 -0.34 19.42 -0.52
C LYS A 38 -0.46 20.04 0.88
N ALA A 39 -1.17 21.15 0.98
CA ALA A 39 -1.47 21.78 2.28
C ALA A 39 -2.37 20.89 3.15
N ILE A 40 -3.24 20.07 2.52
CA ILE A 40 -4.17 19.17 3.19
C ILE A 40 -4.08 17.79 2.51
N ILE A 41 -3.87 16.75 3.30
CA ILE A 41 -3.94 15.35 2.84
C ILE A 41 -5.34 14.84 3.16
N ALA A 42 -6.10 14.53 2.11
CA ALA A 42 -7.46 14.03 2.24
C ALA A 42 -7.76 12.99 1.15
N VAL A 43 -8.59 12.01 1.51
CA VAL A 43 -9.21 11.12 0.53
C VAL A 43 -10.40 11.87 -0.10
N PRO A 44 -10.43 12.08 -1.43
CA PRO A 44 -11.51 12.80 -2.08
C PRO A 44 -12.83 12.05 -1.89
N PRO A 45 -13.95 12.73 -1.57
CA PRO A 45 -15.25 12.10 -1.41
C PRO A 45 -15.75 11.50 -2.73
N LEU A 46 -16.63 10.48 -2.64
CA LEU A 46 -17.17 9.77 -3.82
C LEU A 46 -17.76 10.72 -4.87
N ALA A 47 -18.46 11.78 -4.44
CA ALA A 47 -19.12 12.72 -5.35
C ALA A 47 -18.15 13.46 -6.30
N GLU A 48 -16.88 13.58 -5.92
CA GLU A 48 -15.81 14.21 -6.70
C GLU A 48 -15.12 13.22 -7.65
N LEU A 49 -15.43 11.93 -7.55
CA LEU A 49 -14.82 10.91 -8.40
C LEU A 49 -15.54 10.80 -9.74
N LYS A 50 -14.74 10.75 -10.80
CA LYS A 50 -15.21 10.48 -12.17
C LYS A 50 -15.91 9.12 -12.29
N CYS A 51 -15.36 8.11 -11.62
CA CYS A 51 -15.89 6.74 -11.62
C CYS A 51 -16.99 6.48 -10.57
N LYS A 52 -17.59 7.53 -9.96
CA LYS A 52 -18.47 7.41 -8.79
C LYS A 52 -19.60 6.41 -8.95
N ASP A 53 -20.22 6.35 -10.14
CA ASP A 53 -21.36 5.46 -10.38
C ASP A 53 -20.92 4.01 -10.59
N GLN A 54 -19.75 3.79 -11.18
CA GLN A 54 -19.23 2.45 -11.50
C GLN A 54 -18.50 1.79 -10.33
N LYS A 55 -17.98 2.59 -9.38
CA LYS A 55 -17.07 2.14 -8.33
C LYS A 55 -17.56 2.47 -6.91
N ALA A 56 -18.81 2.92 -6.76
CA ALA A 56 -19.38 3.32 -5.48
C ALA A 56 -19.21 2.25 -4.39
N ASP A 57 -19.53 1.00 -4.71
CA ASP A 57 -19.46 -0.11 -3.74
C ASP A 57 -18.03 -0.38 -3.29
N LEU A 58 -17.07 -0.39 -4.22
CA LEU A 58 -15.65 -0.56 -3.91
C LEU A 58 -15.08 0.62 -3.11
N TYR A 59 -15.53 1.83 -3.43
CA TYR A 59 -15.14 3.02 -2.68
C TYR A 59 -15.73 3.03 -1.26
N LYS A 60 -16.93 2.48 -1.08
CA LYS A 60 -17.58 2.37 0.23
C LYS A 60 -16.73 1.53 1.19
N ILE A 61 -16.28 0.35 0.76
CA ILE A 61 -15.51 -0.58 1.59
C ILE A 61 -14.08 -0.10 1.90
N PHE A 62 -13.51 0.79 1.08
CA PHE A 62 -12.15 1.31 1.27
C PHE A 62 -11.99 2.12 2.59
N PRO A 63 -10.93 1.86 3.38
CA PRO A 63 -10.57 2.68 4.54
C PRO A 63 -10.16 4.10 4.13
N LYS A 64 -10.98 5.09 4.48
CA LYS A 64 -10.77 6.51 4.13
C LYS A 64 -9.81 7.20 5.10
N ILE A 65 -8.63 6.61 5.30
CA ILE A 65 -7.60 7.08 6.23
C ILE A 65 -6.63 7.98 5.45
N PRO A 66 -6.55 9.30 5.68
CA PRO A 66 -5.68 10.16 4.88
C PRO A 66 -4.19 9.95 5.15
N ILE A 67 -3.82 9.55 6.38
CA ILE A 67 -2.44 9.31 6.80
C ILE A 67 -2.39 8.01 7.60
N TYR A 68 -1.62 7.03 7.14
CA TYR A 68 -1.48 5.74 7.79
C TYR A 68 -0.02 5.40 8.07
N LYS A 69 0.39 5.39 9.34
CA LYS A 69 1.76 5.02 9.78
C LYS A 69 2.88 5.69 8.95
N GLY A 70 2.70 6.98 8.63
CA GLY A 70 3.64 7.79 7.83
C GLY A 70 3.41 7.77 6.32
N PHE A 71 2.55 6.89 5.80
CA PHE A 71 2.09 6.92 4.43
C PHE A 71 0.98 7.97 4.27
N LEU A 72 1.17 8.90 3.33
CA LEU A 72 0.21 9.95 2.97
C LEU A 72 -0.63 9.46 1.81
N PHE A 73 -1.95 9.61 1.88
CA PHE A 73 -2.83 9.35 0.74
C PHE A 73 -2.41 10.23 -0.45
N ASN A 74 -2.13 9.59 -1.58
CA ASN A 74 -1.63 10.25 -2.78
C ASN A 74 -2.74 10.49 -3.78
N GLU A 75 -3.33 9.41 -4.28
CA GLU A 75 -4.31 9.42 -5.37
C GLU A 75 -5.13 8.12 -5.47
N ILE A 76 -6.19 8.18 -6.27
CA ILE A 76 -6.94 7.01 -6.76
C ILE A 76 -6.48 6.76 -8.19
N ARG A 77 -5.73 5.68 -8.43
CA ARG A 77 -5.04 5.42 -9.71
C ARG A 77 -5.97 4.88 -10.78
N GLN A 78 -6.93 4.05 -10.38
CA GLN A 78 -7.85 3.38 -11.31
C GLN A 78 -9.29 3.86 -11.09
N CYS A 79 -9.58 5.04 -11.60
CA CYS A 79 -10.91 5.65 -11.56
C CYS A 79 -11.20 6.36 -12.89
N SER A 80 -11.32 5.58 -13.98
CA SER A 80 -11.68 6.11 -15.29
C SER A 80 -13.15 5.82 -15.63
N GLU A 81 -13.86 6.83 -16.12
CA GLU A 81 -15.26 6.70 -16.61
C GLU A 81 -15.41 5.68 -17.74
N ASN A 82 -14.32 5.45 -18.50
CA ASN A 82 -14.30 4.57 -19.66
C ASN A 82 -13.76 3.16 -19.36
N SER A 83 -13.51 2.82 -18.10
CA SER A 83 -13.08 1.46 -17.78
C SER A 83 -14.22 0.48 -18.07
N LYS A 84 -13.96 -0.53 -18.91
CA LYS A 84 -14.95 -1.55 -19.25
C LYS A 84 -15.33 -2.46 -18.07
N SER A 85 -14.63 -2.33 -16.94
CA SER A 85 -14.79 -3.21 -15.78
C SER A 85 -14.94 -2.38 -14.52
N GLY A 86 -16.12 -2.48 -13.89
CA GLY A 86 -16.40 -1.97 -12.54
C GLY A 86 -15.64 -2.74 -11.46
N ALA A 87 -15.05 -3.89 -11.80
CA ALA A 87 -14.50 -4.85 -10.87
C ALA A 87 -13.43 -4.33 -9.93
N MET A 88 -12.57 -3.38 -10.33
CA MET A 88 -11.35 -3.04 -9.59
C MET A 88 -11.20 -1.54 -9.27
N LEU A 89 -10.82 -1.21 -8.04
CA LEU A 89 -10.49 0.16 -7.63
C LEU A 89 -9.13 0.17 -6.93
N GLU A 90 -8.22 1.06 -7.35
CA GLU A 90 -6.84 1.14 -6.86
C GLU A 90 -6.56 2.50 -6.21
N PHE A 91 -6.00 2.46 -5.01
CA PHE A 91 -5.60 3.60 -4.20
C PHE A 91 -4.10 3.56 -3.96
N GLN A 92 -3.47 4.71 -3.88
CA GLN A 92 -2.05 4.81 -3.59
C GLN A 92 -1.79 5.76 -2.44
N TYR A 93 -0.89 5.34 -1.56
CA TYR A 93 -0.25 6.16 -0.56
C TYR A 93 1.26 6.22 -0.81
N CYS A 94 1.92 7.24 -0.29
CA CYS A 94 3.37 7.43 -0.44
C CYS A 94 4.02 8.00 0.82
N ILE A 95 5.31 7.79 1.00
CA ILE A 95 6.09 8.43 2.08
C ILE A 95 6.74 9.71 1.55
N ALA A 96 6.56 10.82 2.27
CA ALA A 96 7.12 12.13 1.92
C ALA A 96 8.63 12.05 1.66
N LYS A 97 9.10 12.75 0.62
CA LYS A 97 10.51 12.78 0.21
C LYS A 97 11.12 11.40 -0.13
N THR A 98 10.28 10.43 -0.50
CA THR A 98 10.72 9.12 -0.99
C THR A 98 9.90 8.68 -2.21
N ARG A 99 10.35 7.61 -2.88
CA ARG A 99 9.58 6.86 -3.88
C ARG A 99 8.91 5.59 -3.34
N LEU A 100 8.79 5.46 -2.02
CA LEU A 100 8.13 4.31 -1.41
C LEU A 100 6.61 4.50 -1.40
N HIS A 101 5.88 3.49 -1.88
CA HIS A 101 4.43 3.50 -1.95
C HIS A 101 3.80 2.36 -1.16
N MET A 102 2.54 2.58 -0.81
CA MET A 102 1.61 1.52 -0.44
C MET A 102 0.44 1.59 -1.39
N THR A 103 0.19 0.52 -2.14
CA THR A 103 -0.91 0.42 -3.10
C THR A 103 -1.96 -0.52 -2.55
N ILE A 104 -3.22 -0.15 -2.67
CA ILE A 104 -4.37 -0.94 -2.24
C ILE A 104 -5.27 -1.12 -3.45
N THR A 105 -5.48 -2.37 -3.83
CA THR A 105 -6.38 -2.75 -4.91
C THR A 105 -7.52 -3.55 -4.32
N ILE A 106 -8.75 -3.18 -4.64
CA ILE A 106 -9.95 -3.89 -4.22
C ILE A 106 -10.71 -4.33 -5.46
N CYS A 107 -11.02 -5.63 -5.53
CA CYS A 107 -11.80 -6.23 -6.59
C CYS A 107 -13.12 -6.81 -6.06
N ASP A 108 -14.24 -6.61 -6.77
CA ASP A 108 -15.50 -7.30 -6.53
C ASP A 108 -15.69 -8.44 -7.54
N PHE A 109 -15.52 -9.67 -7.09
CA PHE A 109 -15.67 -10.87 -7.92
C PHE A 109 -17.11 -11.10 -8.42
N ASN A 110 -18.10 -10.36 -7.91
CA ASN A 110 -19.46 -10.38 -8.44
C ASN A 110 -19.67 -9.42 -9.63
N ASP A 111 -18.69 -8.58 -9.96
CA ASP A 111 -18.80 -7.68 -11.11
C ASP A 111 -19.05 -8.45 -12.42
N PRO A 112 -19.89 -7.95 -13.35
CA PRO A 112 -20.17 -8.61 -14.62
C PRO A 112 -18.94 -8.96 -15.45
N PHE A 113 -17.83 -8.23 -15.29
CA PHE A 113 -16.55 -8.56 -15.92
C PHE A 113 -16.14 -10.02 -15.67
N TYR A 114 -16.33 -10.54 -14.45
CA TYR A 114 -15.93 -11.90 -14.08
C TYR A 114 -16.78 -12.99 -14.73
N LYS A 115 -17.87 -12.63 -15.43
CA LYS A 115 -18.66 -13.54 -16.26
C LYS A 115 -18.16 -13.65 -17.70
N THR A 116 -17.20 -12.82 -18.11
CA THR A 116 -16.53 -12.93 -19.41
C THR A 116 -15.44 -14.00 -19.35
N ASP A 117 -15.01 -14.56 -20.49
CA ASP A 117 -13.96 -15.59 -20.52
C ASP A 117 -12.65 -15.12 -19.84
N VAL A 118 -12.27 -13.86 -20.09
CA VAL A 118 -11.07 -13.25 -19.50
C VAL A 118 -11.25 -13.08 -18.00
N GLY A 119 -12.39 -12.54 -17.57
CA GLY A 119 -12.69 -12.37 -16.16
C GLY A 119 -12.76 -13.70 -15.41
N GLN A 120 -13.45 -14.71 -15.95
CA GLN A 120 -13.56 -16.03 -15.34
C GLN A 120 -12.18 -16.69 -15.21
N SER A 121 -11.30 -16.53 -16.20
CA SER A 121 -9.92 -17.01 -16.11
C SER A 121 -9.15 -16.36 -14.95
N GLN A 122 -9.30 -15.04 -14.76
CA GLN A 122 -8.71 -14.33 -13.63
C GLN A 122 -9.31 -14.77 -12.29
N LEU A 123 -10.64 -14.90 -12.20
CA LEU A 123 -11.32 -15.38 -11.01
C LEU A 123 -10.83 -16.77 -10.59
N ASN A 124 -10.72 -17.70 -11.55
CA ASN A 124 -10.22 -19.05 -11.31
C ASN A 124 -8.78 -19.05 -10.78
N LEU A 125 -7.92 -18.17 -11.28
CA LEU A 125 -6.56 -18.00 -10.78
C LEU A 125 -6.57 -17.56 -9.32
N TYR A 126 -7.32 -16.50 -8.97
CA TYR A 126 -7.43 -16.02 -7.60
C TYR A 126 -8.02 -17.08 -6.66
N GLN A 127 -9.08 -17.78 -7.08
CA GLN A 127 -9.68 -18.85 -6.29
C GLN A 127 -8.67 -19.99 -6.04
N THR A 128 -7.89 -20.36 -7.04
CA THR A 128 -6.83 -21.38 -6.88
C THR A 128 -5.77 -20.92 -5.88
N MET A 129 -5.32 -19.65 -5.98
CA MET A 129 -4.38 -19.06 -5.02
C MET A 129 -4.90 -19.12 -3.58
N PHE A 130 -6.16 -18.72 -3.34
CA PHE A 130 -6.78 -18.77 -2.01
C PHE A 130 -7.15 -20.19 -1.55
N LEU A 131 -7.39 -21.14 -2.45
CA LEU A 131 -7.59 -22.55 -2.09
C LEU A 131 -6.28 -23.18 -1.60
N ALA A 132 -5.18 -22.92 -2.31
CA ALA A 132 -3.86 -23.43 -1.95
C ALA A 132 -3.19 -22.62 -0.84
N GLY A 133 -3.64 -21.38 -0.59
CA GLY A 133 -3.03 -20.47 0.39
C GLY A 133 -1.66 -19.96 -0.05
N VAL A 134 -1.43 -19.86 -1.37
CA VAL A 134 -0.13 -19.50 -1.95
C VAL A 134 -0.24 -18.47 -3.06
N SER A 135 0.82 -17.69 -3.21
CA SER A 135 1.09 -16.85 -4.37
C SER A 135 1.90 -17.67 -5.38
N PRO A 136 1.69 -17.52 -6.70
CA PRO A 136 2.41 -18.32 -7.70
C PRO A 136 3.92 -18.04 -7.77
N ILE A 137 4.34 -16.86 -7.34
CA ILE A 137 5.72 -16.35 -7.54
C ILE A 137 6.43 -16.08 -6.22
N LEU A 138 5.68 -15.80 -5.15
CA LEU A 138 6.23 -15.32 -3.89
C LEU A 138 6.08 -16.36 -2.79
N ARG A 139 7.04 -16.36 -1.87
CA ARG A 139 6.94 -17.17 -0.66
C ARG A 139 5.79 -16.64 0.19
N THR A 140 4.92 -17.55 0.63
CA THR A 140 3.69 -17.18 1.33
C THR A 140 3.69 -17.62 2.79
N TYR A 141 3.03 -16.81 3.59
CA TYR A 141 2.91 -16.96 5.03
C TYR A 141 1.44 -16.70 5.40
N PRO A 142 0.77 -17.61 6.13
CA PRO A 142 -0.59 -17.36 6.58
C PRO A 142 -0.68 -16.08 7.42
N SER A 143 -1.68 -15.24 7.13
CA SER A 143 -1.97 -14.08 7.96
C SER A 143 -2.80 -14.50 9.18
N LYS A 144 -2.58 -13.81 10.30
CA LYS A 144 -3.38 -13.96 11.52
C LYS A 144 -4.64 -13.10 11.50
N ASN A 145 -4.83 -12.26 10.48
CA ASN A 145 -6.00 -11.42 10.36
C ASN A 145 -7.28 -12.24 10.25
N LYS A 146 -8.32 -11.85 11.00
CA LYS A 146 -9.61 -12.55 11.08
C LYS A 146 -10.77 -11.84 10.40
N VAL A 147 -10.53 -10.66 9.83
CA VAL A 147 -11.55 -9.91 9.09
C VAL A 147 -11.84 -10.63 7.77
N PHE A 148 -10.80 -11.14 7.11
CA PHE A 148 -10.91 -11.91 5.87
C PHE A 148 -11.14 -13.40 6.12
N ASP A 149 -11.94 -14.06 5.28
CA ASP A 149 -12.16 -15.51 5.34
C ASP A 149 -10.86 -16.27 5.11
N LYS A 150 -10.04 -15.74 4.19
CA LYS A 150 -8.73 -16.24 3.86
C LYS A 150 -7.79 -15.07 3.62
N SER A 151 -6.61 -15.11 4.21
CA SER A 151 -5.58 -14.13 3.95
C SER A 151 -4.18 -14.67 4.15
N TYR A 152 -3.23 -14.12 3.40
CA TYR A 152 -1.83 -14.47 3.52
C TYR A 152 -0.95 -13.27 3.13
N ILE A 153 0.28 -13.31 3.61
CA ILE A 153 1.34 -12.38 3.25
C ILE A 153 2.26 -13.08 2.27
N ALA A 154 2.56 -12.43 1.16
CA ALA A 154 3.50 -12.93 0.16
C ALA A 154 4.74 -12.03 0.13
N MET A 155 5.92 -12.63 0.30
CA MET A 155 7.20 -11.91 0.34
C MET A 155 8.13 -12.46 -0.74
N PRO A 156 8.84 -11.58 -1.47
CA PRO A 156 9.84 -12.00 -2.45
C PRO A 156 11.09 -12.54 -1.75
N GLU A 157 11.71 -13.57 -2.34
CA GLU A 157 13.07 -13.98 -1.93
C GLU A 157 14.10 -12.92 -2.30
N LYS A 158 13.88 -12.24 -3.43
CA LYS A 158 14.69 -11.14 -3.96
C LYS A 158 13.75 -10.02 -4.37
N GLY A 159 13.77 -8.91 -3.64
CA GLY A 159 12.90 -7.76 -3.88
C GLY A 159 12.78 -6.88 -2.64
N LYS A 160 12.31 -5.65 -2.82
CA LYS A 160 12.07 -4.68 -1.74
C LYS A 160 10.60 -4.29 -1.71
N TYR A 161 9.73 -5.27 -1.48
CA TYR A 161 8.29 -5.06 -1.27
C TYR A 161 7.68 -6.29 -0.57
N VAL A 162 6.47 -6.14 -0.06
CA VAL A 162 5.64 -7.24 0.46
C VAL A 162 4.21 -7.09 -0.04
N ASN A 163 3.51 -8.21 -0.16
CA ASN A 163 2.09 -8.24 -0.50
C ASN A 163 1.28 -8.79 0.66
N PHE A 164 0.09 -8.23 0.87
CA PHE A 164 -0.98 -8.87 1.63
C PHE A 164 -2.13 -9.18 0.66
N GLU A 165 -2.63 -10.41 0.73
CA GLU A 165 -3.75 -10.90 -0.08
C GLU A 165 -4.88 -11.29 0.87
N GLY A 166 -6.08 -10.73 0.70
CA GLY A 166 -7.26 -11.02 1.51
C GLY A 166 -8.49 -11.31 0.66
N LEU A 167 -9.24 -12.34 1.02
CA LEU A 167 -10.53 -12.69 0.43
C LEU A 167 -11.62 -12.58 1.49
N TYR A 168 -12.61 -11.73 1.23
CA TYR A 168 -13.74 -11.48 2.13
C TYR A 168 -15.06 -11.94 1.52
N LYS A 169 -15.83 -12.74 2.26
CA LYS A 169 -17.11 -13.35 1.87
C LYS A 169 -17.08 -14.03 0.49
N ASN A 170 -15.93 -14.58 0.09
CA ASN A 170 -15.67 -15.08 -1.27
C ASN A 170 -16.02 -14.10 -2.41
N ARG A 171 -16.08 -12.79 -2.11
CA ARG A 171 -16.54 -11.75 -3.02
C ARG A 171 -15.48 -10.68 -3.24
N TYR A 172 -15.00 -10.08 -2.16
CA TYR A 172 -14.04 -8.99 -2.25
C TYR A 172 -12.63 -9.53 -2.13
N TYR A 173 -11.85 -9.31 -3.17
CA TYR A 173 -10.41 -9.53 -3.14
C TYR A 173 -9.72 -8.22 -2.83
N VAL A 174 -8.87 -8.23 -1.82
CA VAL A 174 -8.10 -7.08 -1.35
C VAL A 174 -6.62 -7.42 -1.46
N HIS A 175 -5.92 -6.62 -2.25
CA HIS A 175 -4.49 -6.74 -2.50
C HIS A 175 -3.78 -5.48 -2.02
N LEU A 176 -2.86 -5.62 -1.07
CA LEU A 176 -2.03 -4.51 -0.61
C LEU A 176 -0.58 -4.81 -0.96
N VAL A 177 0.09 -3.84 -1.58
CA VAL A 177 1.54 -3.88 -1.82
C VAL A 177 2.18 -2.78 -1.00
N ILE A 178 3.23 -3.09 -0.26
CA ILE A 178 4.03 -2.10 0.46
C ILE A 178 5.46 -2.18 -0.04
N ASP A 179 5.96 -1.08 -0.63
CA ASP A 179 7.33 -0.97 -1.09
C ASP A 179 8.31 -0.80 0.08
N GLY A 180 9.55 -1.20 -0.18
CA GLY A 180 10.68 -1.08 0.72
C GLY A 180 11.10 -2.41 1.34
N ASP A 181 12.24 -2.37 2.02
CA ASP A 181 12.87 -3.51 2.70
C ASP A 181 12.65 -3.46 4.22
N ARG A 182 11.64 -2.70 4.67
CA ARG A 182 11.38 -2.42 6.08
C ARG A 182 10.84 -3.62 6.87
N PHE A 183 10.27 -4.61 6.18
CA PHE A 183 9.75 -5.82 6.80
C PHE A 183 10.67 -6.99 6.48
N LYS A 184 11.11 -7.71 7.50
CA LYS A 184 11.91 -8.93 7.39
C LYS A 184 11.07 -10.18 7.67
N LEU A 185 9.98 -10.03 8.43
CA LEU A 185 9.09 -11.11 8.82
C LEU A 185 7.65 -10.80 8.43
N ALA A 186 6.92 -11.82 8.00
CA ALA A 186 5.49 -11.70 7.71
C ALA A 186 4.70 -11.18 8.93
N THR A 187 5.05 -11.58 10.15
CA THR A 187 4.39 -11.10 11.37
C THR A 187 4.50 -9.58 11.57
N GLU A 188 5.55 -8.95 11.04
CA GLU A 188 5.69 -7.48 11.08
C GLU A 188 4.73 -6.81 10.09
N VAL A 189 4.51 -7.42 8.92
CA VAL A 189 3.53 -6.95 7.93
C VAL A 189 2.11 -7.06 8.49
N ASP A 190 1.79 -8.18 9.12
CA ASP A 190 0.49 -8.41 9.76
C ASP A 190 0.20 -7.37 10.84
N ALA A 191 1.15 -7.17 11.77
CA ALA A 191 1.03 -6.15 12.81
C ALA A 191 1.01 -4.72 12.23
N PHE A 192 1.74 -4.49 11.15
CA PHE A 192 1.70 -3.21 10.45
C PHE A 192 0.32 -2.93 9.86
N LEU A 193 -0.38 -3.93 9.30
CA LEU A 193 -1.67 -3.76 8.62
C LEU A 193 -2.90 -3.94 9.51
N GLU A 194 -2.75 -4.43 10.74
CA GLU A 194 -3.86 -4.82 11.62
C GLU A 194 -4.98 -3.76 11.70
N ASP A 195 -4.64 -2.52 12.06
CA ASP A 195 -5.60 -1.45 12.22
C ASP A 195 -6.17 -0.96 10.88
N TYR A 196 -5.37 -0.99 9.81
CA TYR A 196 -5.83 -0.63 8.46
C TYR A 196 -6.89 -1.60 7.97
N ILE A 197 -6.67 -2.91 8.17
CA ILE A 197 -7.61 -3.95 7.77
C ILE A 197 -8.91 -3.84 8.58
N LYS A 198 -8.82 -3.56 9.88
CA LYS A 198 -10.01 -3.34 10.73
C LYS A 198 -10.86 -2.15 10.29
N ALA A 199 -10.30 -1.21 9.53
CA ALA A 199 -11.00 -0.02 9.05
C ALA A 199 -11.72 -0.20 7.69
N PHE A 200 -11.69 -1.40 7.10
CA PHE A 200 -12.53 -1.70 5.93
C PHE A 200 -14.00 -1.83 6.36
N ASP A 201 -14.91 -1.30 5.55
CA ASP A 201 -16.37 -1.28 5.79
C ASP A 201 -17.09 -2.36 4.96
N PHE A 202 -16.82 -3.63 5.26
CA PHE A 202 -17.25 -4.81 4.49
C PHE A 202 -18.71 -5.26 4.65
#